data_AF-A0A4Y8KAM2-F1
#
_entry.id   AF-A0A4Y8KAM2-F1
#
_cell.length_a   1.000
_cell.length_b   1.000
_cell.length_c   1.000
_cell.angle_alpha   90.00
_cell.angle_beta   90.00
_cell.angle_gamma   90.00
#
_symmetry.space_group_name_H-M   'P 1'
#
loop_
_entity.id
_entity.type
_entity.pdbx_description
1 polymer ?
#
loop_
_entity_poly.entity_id
_entity_poly.type
_entity_poly.pdbx_seq_one_letter_code
_entity_poly.pdbx_strand_id
1 'polypeptide(L)'
;MAKTKRRGLVPLIIVGVLAILLVVAYFLIDSGVRAFAQDRAEVEISNRMPASVTGDITVTIGGTSVIAQFIAGSFDEIELTAPNLAVDGVPASVHVIAHDVSTNTAKAIGSLTATLDLDQDAVNQLVRASGTAPADAVMTLGDGTVAYTGTVKLFEFNVGYSATATASAVGDTLNFTPTEATVTSGVGDIDATPLVNLILQQAPIAVCVASYLPEGVELSGVDISPERARVTLESSTLMLTAQSLTTLGNCAG
;
A
#
# COMPACT_ATOMS: atom_id res chain seq x y z
N MET A 1 -29.82 30.82 62.25
CA MET A 1 -29.72 29.87 61.12
C MET A 1 -29.60 30.67 59.83
N ALA A 2 -28.40 30.77 59.26
CA ALA A 2 -28.12 31.57 58.07
C ALA A 2 -28.72 30.89 56.83
N LYS A 3 -29.77 31.48 56.27
CA LYS A 3 -30.40 31.03 55.01
C LYS A 3 -29.53 31.54 53.85
N THR A 4 -28.45 30.83 53.56
CA THR A 4 -27.49 31.20 52.51
C THR A 4 -28.18 31.24 51.13
N LYS A 5 -27.92 32.32 50.38
CA LYS A 5 -28.48 32.64 49.07
C LYS A 5 -28.18 31.52 48.04
N ARG A 6 -29.05 30.51 47.94
CA ARG A 6 -29.02 29.49 46.85
C ARG A 6 -29.43 30.05 45.47
N ARG A 7 -29.83 31.32 45.39
CA ARG A 7 -30.33 31.98 44.17
C ARG A 7 -29.28 32.20 43.07
N GLY A 8 -27.98 32.12 43.37
CA GLY A 8 -26.90 32.22 42.37
C GLY A 8 -26.42 30.89 41.79
N LEU A 9 -26.77 29.77 42.43
CA LEU A 9 -26.24 28.45 42.07
C LEU A 9 -27.13 27.72 41.05
N VAL A 10 -28.44 27.98 41.11
CA VAL A 10 -29.43 27.47 40.14
C VAL A 10 -29.14 27.92 38.70
N PRO A 11 -28.91 29.23 38.39
CA PRO A 11 -28.57 29.63 37.04
C PRO A 11 -27.23 29.04 36.57
N LEU A 12 -26.27 28.87 37.48
CA LEU A 12 -24.97 28.27 37.16
C LEU A 12 -25.10 26.77 36.83
N ILE A 13 -25.96 26.03 37.56
CA ILE A 13 -26.31 24.65 37.21
C ILE A 13 -27.00 24.59 35.85
N ILE A 14 -27.99 25.46 35.59
CA ILE A 14 -28.73 25.47 34.33
C ILE A 14 -27.79 25.75 33.15
N VAL A 15 -26.91 26.75 33.27
CA VAL A 15 -25.91 27.07 32.26
C VAL A 15 -24.93 25.91 32.08
N GLY A 16 -24.47 25.28 33.16
CA GLY A 16 -23.59 24.11 33.08
C GLY A 16 -24.23 22.93 32.37
N VAL A 17 -25.49 22.62 32.67
CA VAL A 17 -26.25 21.54 31.99
C VAL A 17 -26.45 21.87 30.51
N LEU A 18 -26.82 23.11 30.17
CA LEU A 18 -26.94 23.56 28.79
C LEU A 18 -25.63 23.43 28.01
N ALA A 19 -24.51 23.83 28.62
CA ALA A 19 -23.20 23.69 28.01
C ALA A 19 -22.87 22.21 27.71
N ILE A 20 -23.15 21.31 28.65
CA ILE A 20 -22.95 19.86 28.45
C ILE A 20 -23.83 19.33 27.30
N LEU A 21 -25.11 19.72 27.24
CA LEU A 21 -26.01 19.28 26.17
C LEU A 21 -25.54 19.75 24.79
N LEU A 22 -25.01 20.97 24.69
CA LEU A 22 -24.44 21.48 23.44
C LEU A 22 -23.20 20.70 23.02
N VAL A 23 -22.33 20.34 23.98
CA VAL A 23 -21.16 19.49 23.71
C VAL A 23 -21.60 18.12 23.19
N VAL A 24 -22.59 17.48 23.81
CA VAL A 24 -23.13 16.18 23.33
C VAL A 24 -23.76 16.31 21.95
N ALA A 25 -24.60 17.33 21.73
CA ALA A 25 -25.23 17.57 20.42
C ALA A 25 -24.19 17.83 19.33
N TYR A 26 -23.13 18.57 19.65
CA TYR A 26 -21.99 18.79 18.78
C TYR A 26 -21.34 17.46 18.36
N PHE A 27 -21.03 16.57 19.31
CA PHE A 27 -20.44 15.27 18.99
C PHE A 27 -21.38 14.37 18.16
N LEU A 28 -22.69 14.40 18.40
CA LEU A 28 -23.66 13.67 17.58
C LEU A 28 -23.69 14.19 16.14
N ILE A 29 -23.75 15.51 15.95
CA ILE A 29 -23.72 16.13 14.62
C ILE A 29 -22.39 15.84 13.94
N ASP A 30 -21.26 15.99 14.64
CA ASP A 30 -19.94 15.69 14.08
C ASP A 30 -19.83 14.24 13.62
N SER A 31 -20.31 13.29 14.41
CA SER A 31 -20.32 11.87 14.04
C SER A 31 -21.17 11.59 12.78
N GLY A 32 -22.32 12.27 12.65
CA GLY A 32 -23.16 12.16 11.45
C GLY A 32 -22.51 12.79 10.22
N VAL A 33 -21.86 13.95 10.38
CA VAL A 33 -21.10 14.61 9.31
C VAL A 33 -19.90 13.77 8.90
N ARG A 34 -19.21 13.14 9.85
CA ARG A 34 -18.11 12.21 9.61
C ARG A 34 -18.55 11.04 8.75
N ALA A 35 -19.62 10.33 9.15
CA ALA A 35 -20.16 9.20 8.38
C ALA A 35 -20.53 9.63 6.95
N PHE A 36 -21.23 10.76 6.81
CA PHE A 36 -21.57 11.29 5.49
C PHE A 36 -20.33 11.65 4.65
N ALA A 37 -19.31 12.26 5.26
CA ALA A 37 -18.07 12.60 4.57
C ALA A 37 -17.30 11.35 4.11
N GLN A 38 -17.27 10.31 4.94
CA GLN A 38 -16.69 9.00 4.60
C GLN A 38 -17.43 8.37 3.42
N ASP A 39 -18.76 8.22 3.50
CA ASP A 39 -19.58 7.65 2.42
C ASP A 39 -19.39 8.41 1.09
N ARG A 40 -19.31 9.75 1.16
CA ARG A 40 -19.07 10.58 -0.03
C ARG A 40 -17.67 10.42 -0.59
N ALA A 41 -16.67 10.29 0.26
CA ALA A 41 -15.30 10.03 -0.17
C ALA A 41 -15.21 8.65 -0.85
N GLU A 42 -15.82 7.61 -0.28
CA GLU A 42 -15.87 6.27 -0.85
C GLU A 42 -16.49 6.27 -2.26
N VAL A 43 -17.66 6.90 -2.42
CA VAL A 43 -18.34 7.01 -3.72
C VAL A 43 -17.50 7.79 -4.74
N GLU A 44 -16.91 8.92 -4.33
CA GLU A 44 -16.12 9.75 -5.24
C GLU A 44 -14.84 9.04 -5.68
N ILE A 45 -14.16 8.34 -4.76
CA ILE A 45 -12.97 7.55 -5.08
C ILE A 45 -13.34 6.43 -6.04
N SER A 46 -14.39 5.65 -5.72
CA SER A 46 -14.87 4.56 -6.57
C SER A 46 -15.22 5.03 -7.99
N ASN A 47 -15.91 6.17 -8.12
CA ASN A 47 -16.27 6.75 -9.42
C ASN A 47 -15.08 7.24 -10.25
N ARG A 48 -13.96 7.57 -9.60
CA ARG A 48 -12.73 8.05 -10.26
C ARG A 48 -11.73 6.93 -10.52
N MET A 49 -12.00 5.71 -10.05
CA MET A 49 -11.12 4.58 -10.33
C MET A 49 -11.14 4.24 -11.83
N PRO A 50 -9.99 3.85 -12.41
CA PRO A 50 -9.95 3.27 -13.73
C PRO A 50 -10.84 2.02 -13.81
N ALA A 51 -11.39 1.73 -14.99
CA ALA A 51 -12.24 0.54 -15.20
C ALA A 51 -11.49 -0.80 -14.94
N SER A 52 -10.16 -0.77 -14.91
CA SER A 52 -9.31 -1.92 -14.57
C SER A 52 -9.24 -2.20 -13.07
N VAL A 53 -9.70 -1.28 -12.21
CA VAL A 53 -9.69 -1.45 -10.76
C VAL A 53 -11.08 -1.79 -10.26
N THR A 54 -11.21 -2.87 -9.51
CA THR A 54 -12.47 -3.35 -8.93
C THR A 54 -12.28 -3.68 -7.46
N GLY A 55 -13.31 -3.46 -6.64
CA GLY A 55 -13.28 -3.75 -5.20
C GLY A 55 -13.92 -2.63 -4.39
N ASP A 56 -14.22 -2.94 -3.14
CA ASP A 56 -14.80 -1.98 -2.19
C ASP A 56 -13.68 -1.24 -1.45
N ILE A 57 -13.87 0.07 -1.28
CA ILE A 57 -12.97 0.95 -0.53
C ILE A 57 -13.75 1.47 0.66
N THR A 58 -13.13 1.37 1.84
CA THR A 58 -13.64 1.99 3.06
C THR A 58 -12.75 3.17 3.43
N VAL A 59 -13.36 4.31 3.73
CA VAL A 59 -12.67 5.52 4.16
C VAL A 59 -12.96 5.78 5.63
N THR A 60 -11.91 5.95 6.43
CA THR A 60 -12.01 6.38 7.82
C THR A 60 -11.37 7.74 8.01
N ILE A 61 -12.10 8.69 8.59
CA ILE A 61 -11.58 10.01 8.95
C ILE A 61 -11.34 10.05 10.46
N GLY A 62 -10.08 10.18 10.83
CA GLY A 62 -9.62 10.27 12.21
C GLY A 62 -9.88 11.62 12.87
N GLY A 63 -9.33 11.79 14.07
CA GLY A 63 -9.41 13.05 14.83
C GLY A 63 -10.70 13.24 15.63
N THR A 64 -10.67 14.22 16.54
CA THR A 64 -11.73 14.44 17.54
C THR A 64 -13.01 15.04 16.96
N SER A 65 -12.90 15.88 15.92
CA SER A 65 -14.03 16.52 15.25
C SER A 65 -13.74 16.77 13.78
N VAL A 66 -14.55 16.22 12.88
CA VAL A 66 -14.46 16.45 11.44
C VAL A 66 -14.85 17.89 11.09
N ILE A 67 -15.82 18.47 11.78
CA ILE A 67 -16.23 19.86 11.55
C ILE A 67 -15.10 20.83 11.93
N ALA A 68 -14.46 20.60 13.08
CA ALA A 68 -13.35 21.44 13.51
C ALA A 68 -12.16 21.33 12.55
N GLN A 69 -11.82 20.11 12.13
CA GLN A 69 -10.76 19.84 11.14
C GLN A 69 -11.06 20.51 9.79
N PHE A 70 -12.29 20.40 9.28
CA PHE A 70 -12.69 21.07 8.04
C PHE A 70 -12.55 22.60 8.12
N ILE A 71 -12.93 23.21 9.24
CA ILE A 71 -12.77 24.65 9.47
C ILE A 71 -11.28 25.03 9.59
N ALA A 72 -10.47 24.19 10.24
CA ALA A 72 -9.02 24.38 10.32
C ALA A 72 -8.34 24.25 8.94
N GLY A 73 -8.98 23.54 8.01
CA GLY A 73 -8.52 23.36 6.64
C GLY A 73 -7.64 22.14 6.41
N SER A 74 -7.58 21.22 7.38
CA SER A 74 -6.83 19.96 7.28
C SER A 74 -7.47 18.86 8.12
N PHE A 75 -7.36 17.62 7.66
CA PHE A 75 -7.71 16.43 8.43
C PHE A 75 -6.44 15.81 9.02
N ASP A 76 -6.48 15.50 10.32
CA ASP A 76 -5.33 14.97 11.06
C ASP A 76 -4.90 13.60 10.53
N GLU A 77 -5.88 12.76 10.18
CA GLU A 77 -5.68 11.40 9.69
C GLU A 77 -6.83 10.97 8.78
N ILE A 78 -6.49 10.38 7.63
CA ILE A 78 -7.42 9.69 6.75
C ILE A 78 -6.85 8.31 6.48
N GLU A 79 -7.63 7.29 6.78
CA GLU A 79 -7.32 5.89 6.50
C GLU A 79 -8.18 5.41 5.33
N LEU A 80 -7.58 4.70 4.38
CA LEU A 80 -8.27 3.99 3.32
C LEU A 80 -7.93 2.51 3.42
N THR A 81 -8.94 1.66 3.41
CA THR A 81 -8.75 0.21 3.44
C THR A 81 -9.56 -0.42 2.31
N ALA A 82 -8.89 -1.26 1.52
CA ALA A 82 -9.48 -2.02 0.41
C ALA A 82 -8.94 -3.46 0.49
N PRO A 83 -9.58 -4.36 1.27
CA PRO A 83 -9.04 -5.68 1.57
C PRO A 83 -9.16 -6.66 0.40
N ASN A 84 -10.05 -6.38 -0.56
CA ASN A 84 -10.32 -7.22 -1.72
C ASN A 84 -10.33 -6.35 -3.00
N LEU A 85 -9.22 -5.67 -3.26
CA LEU A 85 -9.04 -4.89 -4.48
C LEU A 85 -8.49 -5.81 -5.59
N ALA A 86 -8.85 -5.57 -6.84
CA ALA A 86 -8.21 -6.17 -7.98
C ALA A 86 -7.87 -5.10 -9.02
N VAL A 87 -6.61 -5.08 -9.46
CA VAL A 87 -6.09 -4.16 -10.48
C VAL A 87 -5.66 -4.96 -11.69
N ASP A 88 -6.28 -4.72 -12.84
CA ASP A 88 -6.07 -5.52 -14.06
C ASP A 88 -6.24 -7.04 -13.83
N GLY A 89 -7.15 -7.40 -12.93
CA GLY A 89 -7.42 -8.79 -12.54
C GLY A 89 -6.49 -9.37 -11.47
N VAL A 90 -5.45 -8.64 -11.05
CA VAL A 90 -4.51 -9.07 -10.00
C VAL A 90 -5.08 -8.67 -8.63
N PRO A 91 -5.37 -9.63 -7.73
CA PRO A 91 -5.91 -9.33 -6.41
C PRO A 91 -4.83 -8.72 -5.49
N ALA A 92 -5.22 -7.74 -4.69
CA ALA A 92 -4.37 -7.09 -3.69
C ALA A 92 -5.22 -6.59 -2.52
N SER A 93 -4.63 -6.59 -1.32
CA SER A 93 -5.16 -5.88 -0.17
C SER A 93 -4.37 -4.59 0.00
N VAL A 94 -5.08 -3.46 0.08
CA VAL A 94 -4.48 -2.13 0.19
C VAL A 94 -4.91 -1.48 1.49
N HIS A 95 -3.97 -0.89 2.19
CA HIS A 95 -4.23 -0.06 3.36
C HIS A 95 -3.36 1.19 3.30
N VAL A 96 -3.96 2.36 3.41
CA VAL A 96 -3.30 3.66 3.29
C VAL A 96 -3.65 4.49 4.51
N ILE A 97 -2.66 5.11 5.13
CA ILE A 97 -2.82 6.09 6.19
C ILE A 97 -2.16 7.38 5.71
N ALA A 98 -2.92 8.46 5.66
CA ALA A 98 -2.45 9.79 5.34
C ALA A 98 -2.65 10.73 6.53
N HIS A 99 -1.66 11.55 6.83
CA HIS A 99 -1.70 12.55 7.89
C HIS A 99 -1.64 13.97 7.34
N ASP A 100 -2.21 14.91 8.10
CA ASP A 100 -2.27 16.33 7.76
C ASP A 100 -2.80 16.58 6.33
N VAL A 101 -3.92 15.96 6.00
CA VAL A 101 -4.54 16.03 4.68
C VAL A 101 -5.25 17.36 4.51
N SER A 102 -4.63 18.29 3.77
CA SER A 102 -5.18 19.60 3.46
C SER A 102 -6.50 19.51 2.66
N THR A 103 -7.49 20.33 3.03
CA THR A 103 -8.73 20.49 2.24
C THR A 103 -8.49 21.20 0.91
N ASN A 104 -7.33 21.87 0.77
CA ASN A 104 -6.82 22.37 -0.50
C ASN A 104 -5.88 21.32 -1.11
N THR A 105 -6.34 20.63 -2.15
CA THR A 105 -5.61 19.55 -2.84
C THR A 105 -4.36 20.00 -3.59
N ALA A 106 -4.19 21.31 -3.82
CA ALA A 106 -2.97 21.88 -4.39
C ALA A 106 -1.83 22.02 -3.37
N LYS A 107 -2.07 21.68 -2.10
CA LYS A 107 -1.04 21.52 -1.08
C LYS A 107 -0.69 20.05 -0.92
N ALA A 108 0.58 19.78 -0.65
CA ALA A 108 1.01 18.44 -0.26
C ALA A 108 0.35 18.03 1.06
N ILE A 109 0.11 16.73 1.20
CA ILE A 109 -0.20 16.11 2.50
C ILE A 109 1.04 16.13 3.39
N GLY A 110 0.86 15.97 4.70
CA GLY A 110 2.01 15.89 5.63
C GLY A 110 2.81 14.61 5.44
N SER A 111 2.12 13.47 5.51
CA SER A 111 2.71 12.16 5.23
C SER A 111 1.68 11.16 4.73
N LEU A 112 2.15 10.14 4.02
CA LEU A 112 1.37 8.99 3.61
C LEU A 112 2.21 7.73 3.78
N THR A 113 1.59 6.69 4.32
CA THR A 113 2.12 5.33 4.36
C THR A 113 1.06 4.42 3.75
N ALA A 114 1.45 3.64 2.74
CA ALA A 114 0.59 2.65 2.12
C ALA A 114 1.24 1.27 2.19
N THR A 115 0.45 0.27 2.54
CA THR A 115 0.85 -1.13 2.51
C THR A 115 0.01 -1.89 1.49
N LEU A 116 0.70 -2.56 0.57
CA LEU A 116 0.10 -3.47 -0.41
C LEU A 116 0.45 -4.91 -0.04
N ASP A 117 -0.56 -5.74 0.17
CA ASP A 117 -0.41 -7.17 0.38
C ASP A 117 -0.85 -7.94 -0.88
N LEU A 118 0.07 -8.72 -1.42
CA LEU A 118 -0.13 -9.58 -2.58
C LEU A 118 0.02 -11.04 -2.15
N ASP A 119 -0.95 -11.88 -2.50
CA ASP A 119 -0.84 -13.31 -2.28
C ASP A 119 0.04 -13.99 -3.37
N GLN A 120 0.26 -15.29 -3.20
CA GLN A 120 1.04 -16.10 -4.13
C GLN A 120 0.54 -16.03 -5.58
N ASP A 121 -0.77 -16.04 -5.79
CA ASP A 121 -1.37 -16.06 -7.11
C ASP A 121 -1.26 -14.69 -7.77
N ALA A 122 -1.44 -13.61 -7.00
CA ALA A 122 -1.24 -12.24 -7.42
C ALA A 122 0.19 -11.99 -7.90
N VAL A 123 1.19 -12.43 -7.12
CA VAL A 123 2.62 -12.32 -7.49
C VAL A 123 2.89 -13.07 -8.80
N ASN A 124 2.37 -14.30 -8.94
CA ASN A 124 2.52 -15.07 -10.18
C ASN A 124 1.82 -14.44 -11.39
N GLN A 125 0.70 -13.75 -11.19
CA GLN A 125 0.04 -12.99 -12.26
C GLN A 125 0.88 -11.76 -12.66
N LEU A 126 1.39 -11.00 -11.69
CA LEU A 126 2.19 -9.81 -11.94
C LEU A 126 3.49 -10.14 -12.69
N VAL A 127 4.16 -11.21 -12.28
CA VAL A 127 5.40 -11.69 -12.92
C VAL A 127 5.15 -12.04 -14.39
N ARG A 128 4.06 -12.76 -14.68
CA ARG A 128 3.64 -13.08 -16.06
C ARG A 128 3.28 -11.83 -16.85
N ALA A 129 2.61 -10.86 -16.24
CA ALA A 129 2.24 -9.60 -16.87
C ALA A 129 3.46 -8.71 -17.17
N SER A 130 4.51 -8.76 -16.35
CA SER A 130 5.73 -7.97 -16.53
C SER A 130 6.52 -8.35 -17.79
N GLY A 131 6.34 -9.57 -18.30
CA GLY A 131 7.09 -10.09 -19.45
C GLY A 131 8.60 -10.27 -19.23
N THR A 132 9.08 -10.07 -18.00
CA THR A 132 10.52 -10.18 -17.66
C THR A 132 10.91 -11.59 -17.23
N ALA A 133 9.96 -12.39 -16.75
CA ALA A 133 10.19 -13.77 -16.36
C ALA A 133 9.85 -14.77 -17.50
N PRO A 134 10.46 -15.98 -17.48
CA PRO A 134 10.05 -17.07 -18.37
C PRO A 134 8.55 -17.36 -18.30
N ALA A 135 7.93 -17.73 -19.41
CA ALA A 135 6.48 -17.96 -19.49
C ALA A 135 5.98 -19.09 -18.57
N ASP A 136 6.88 -20.01 -18.20
CA ASP A 136 6.67 -21.14 -17.30
C ASP A 136 7.24 -20.92 -15.89
N ALA A 137 7.72 -19.71 -15.59
CA ALA A 137 8.23 -19.38 -14.27
C ALA A 137 7.08 -19.38 -13.26
N VAL A 138 7.20 -20.22 -12.23
CA VAL A 138 6.34 -20.21 -11.06
C VAL A 138 7.17 -19.65 -9.91
N MET A 139 6.73 -18.55 -9.32
CA MET A 139 7.27 -18.07 -8.06
C MET A 139 6.60 -18.79 -6.89
N THR A 140 7.35 -18.98 -5.81
CA THR A 140 6.87 -19.50 -4.54
C THR A 140 7.38 -18.60 -3.42
N LEU A 141 6.49 -18.03 -2.63
CA LEU A 141 6.80 -17.19 -1.49
C LEU A 141 7.29 -18.06 -0.32
N GLY A 142 8.38 -17.64 0.29
CA GLY A 142 8.97 -18.25 1.47
C GLY A 142 9.10 -17.25 2.62
N ASP A 143 9.85 -17.62 3.65
CA ASP A 143 10.17 -16.70 4.75
C ASP A 143 11.36 -15.82 4.35
N GLY A 144 11.09 -14.54 4.06
CA GLY A 144 12.07 -13.56 3.57
C GLY A 144 12.65 -13.86 2.17
N THR A 145 12.09 -14.82 1.45
CA THR A 145 12.64 -15.34 0.19
C THR A 145 11.56 -15.63 -0.84
N VAL A 146 11.96 -15.65 -2.11
CA VAL A 146 11.11 -16.10 -3.22
C VAL A 146 11.89 -17.14 -4.02
N ALA A 147 11.33 -18.34 -4.10
CA ALA A 147 11.82 -19.37 -5.00
C ALA A 147 11.18 -19.18 -6.38
N TYR A 148 11.94 -19.41 -7.45
CA TYR A 148 11.43 -19.40 -8.81
C TYR A 148 12.10 -20.48 -9.66
N THR A 149 11.38 -20.94 -10.67
CA THR A 149 11.91 -21.89 -11.66
C THR A 149 12.23 -21.19 -12.96
N GLY A 150 13.24 -21.67 -13.66
CA GLY A 150 13.61 -21.16 -14.97
C GLY A 150 14.33 -22.19 -15.81
N THR A 151 14.59 -21.81 -17.05
CA THR A 151 15.38 -22.59 -17.99
C THR A 151 16.57 -21.76 -18.45
N VAL A 152 17.77 -22.34 -18.41
CA VAL A 152 18.96 -21.75 -19.00
C VAL A 152 19.36 -22.55 -20.23
N LYS A 153 19.73 -21.86 -21.31
CA LYS A 153 20.22 -22.49 -22.53
C LYS A 153 21.72 -22.69 -22.44
N LEU A 154 22.15 -23.94 -22.53
CA LEU A 154 23.55 -24.37 -22.56
C LEU A 154 23.82 -25.04 -23.90
N PHE A 155 24.56 -24.37 -24.78
CA PHE A 155 24.75 -24.81 -26.17
C PHE A 155 23.38 -25.05 -26.86
N GLU A 156 23.06 -26.30 -27.20
CA GLU A 156 21.77 -26.70 -27.80
C GLU A 156 20.79 -27.31 -26.80
N PHE A 157 21.14 -27.38 -25.51
CA PHE A 157 20.32 -28.00 -24.47
C PHE A 157 19.64 -26.96 -23.58
N ASN A 158 18.39 -27.22 -23.22
CA ASN A 158 17.64 -26.46 -22.24
C ASN A 158 17.76 -27.16 -20.89
N VAL A 159 18.30 -26.47 -19.89
CA VAL A 159 18.55 -27.01 -18.56
C VAL A 159 17.65 -26.26 -17.58
N GLY A 160 16.79 -27.02 -16.90
CA GLY A 160 15.88 -26.49 -15.88
C GLY A 160 16.64 -26.23 -14.58
N TYR A 161 16.28 -25.14 -13.91
CA TYR A 161 16.79 -24.82 -12.58
C TYR A 161 15.68 -24.28 -11.68
N SER A 162 15.93 -24.33 -10.38
CA SER A 162 15.20 -23.62 -9.35
C SER A 162 16.19 -22.72 -8.63
N ALA A 163 15.82 -21.48 -8.35
CA ALA A 163 16.62 -20.53 -7.60
C ALA A 163 15.79 -19.91 -6.48
N THR A 164 16.46 -19.61 -5.38
CA THR A 164 15.90 -18.86 -4.25
C THR A 164 16.54 -17.49 -4.26
N ALA A 165 15.73 -16.43 -4.17
CA ALA A 165 16.19 -15.05 -4.12
C ALA A 165 15.65 -14.33 -2.89
N THR A 166 16.43 -13.39 -2.37
CA THR A 166 15.98 -12.43 -1.36
C THR A 166 15.55 -11.14 -2.03
N ALA A 167 14.41 -10.60 -1.64
CA ALA A 167 13.94 -9.32 -2.12
C ALA A 167 14.53 -8.17 -1.31
N SER A 168 14.87 -7.08 -1.98
CA SER A 168 15.37 -5.86 -1.36
C SER A 168 14.84 -4.64 -2.10
N ALA A 169 14.35 -3.64 -1.37
CA ALA A 169 13.98 -2.34 -1.93
C ALA A 169 15.22 -1.45 -2.00
N VAL A 170 15.60 -1.01 -3.20
CA VAL A 170 16.73 -0.08 -3.41
C VAL A 170 16.23 1.09 -4.26
N GLY A 171 16.03 2.24 -3.61
CA GLY A 171 15.28 3.34 -4.22
C GLY A 171 13.89 2.86 -4.62
N ASP A 172 13.44 3.22 -5.82
CA ASP A 172 12.12 2.81 -6.34
C ASP A 172 12.13 1.48 -7.11
N THR A 173 13.18 0.68 -6.94
CA THR A 173 13.35 -0.61 -7.60
C THR A 173 13.36 -1.74 -6.58
N LEU A 174 12.57 -2.78 -6.87
CA LEU A 174 12.59 -4.03 -6.12
C LEU A 174 13.56 -5.00 -6.77
N ASN A 175 14.63 -5.34 -6.05
CA ASN A 175 15.69 -6.24 -6.51
C ASN A 175 15.56 -7.62 -5.87
N PHE A 176 15.47 -8.65 -6.71
CA PHE A 176 15.53 -10.05 -6.29
C PHE A 176 16.92 -10.59 -6.58
N THR A 177 17.71 -10.78 -5.52
CA THR A 177 19.08 -11.28 -5.63
C THR A 177 19.10 -12.79 -5.34
N PRO A 178 19.53 -13.63 -6.29
CA PRO A 178 19.64 -15.07 -6.06
C PRO A 178 20.67 -15.38 -4.96
N THR A 179 20.27 -16.20 -3.99
CA THR A 179 21.14 -16.69 -2.90
C THR A 179 21.44 -18.17 -3.02
N GLU A 180 20.52 -18.95 -3.58
CA GLU A 180 20.67 -20.38 -3.80
C GLU A 180 20.15 -20.76 -5.19
N ALA A 181 20.75 -21.78 -5.80
CA ALA A 181 20.26 -22.35 -7.05
C ALA A 181 20.52 -23.86 -7.11
N THR A 182 19.57 -24.59 -7.69
CA THR A 182 19.62 -26.04 -7.89
C THR A 182 19.23 -26.37 -9.32
N VAL A 183 19.98 -27.26 -9.97
CA VAL A 183 19.65 -27.75 -11.31
C VAL A 183 18.62 -28.87 -11.19
N THR A 184 17.49 -28.74 -11.90
CA THR A 184 16.35 -29.67 -11.79
C THR A 184 16.30 -30.69 -12.94
N SER A 185 16.89 -30.37 -14.09
CA SER A 185 17.01 -31.31 -15.21
C SER A 185 18.21 -32.24 -15.04
N GLY A 186 17.97 -33.55 -15.15
CA GLY A 186 19.01 -34.58 -15.08
C GLY A 186 19.98 -34.52 -16.25
N VAL A 187 21.04 -33.74 -16.11
CA VAL A 187 22.16 -33.68 -17.05
C VAL A 187 23.19 -34.78 -16.75
N GLY A 188 22.78 -36.04 -16.60
CA GLY A 188 23.69 -37.17 -16.30
C GLY A 188 24.59 -36.96 -15.06
N ASP A 189 25.76 -37.59 -15.02
CA ASP A 189 26.82 -37.44 -13.98
C ASP A 189 27.65 -36.14 -14.15
N ILE A 190 27.06 -35.06 -14.66
CA ILE A 190 27.77 -33.80 -14.90
C ILE A 190 27.79 -32.97 -13.61
N ASP A 191 28.97 -32.45 -13.26
CA ASP A 191 29.12 -31.48 -12.17
C ASP A 191 28.33 -30.20 -12.48
N ALA A 192 27.25 -29.98 -11.72
CA ALA A 192 26.37 -28.82 -11.83
C ALA A 192 26.92 -27.54 -11.18
N THR A 193 28.04 -27.61 -10.45
CA THR A 193 28.61 -26.47 -9.71
C THR A 193 28.89 -25.24 -10.59
N PRO A 194 29.46 -25.36 -11.80
CA PRO A 194 29.66 -24.21 -12.69
C PRO A 194 28.33 -23.57 -13.12
N LEU A 195 27.25 -24.34 -13.22
CA LEU A 195 25.95 -23.85 -13.64
C LEU A 195 25.23 -23.12 -12.51
N VAL A 196 25.30 -23.66 -11.30
CA VAL A 196 24.82 -22.99 -10.08
C VAL A 196 25.53 -21.64 -9.92
N ASN A 197 26.86 -21.60 -10.07
CA ASN A 197 27.62 -20.35 -10.01
C ASN A 197 27.24 -19.37 -11.12
N LEU A 198 26.90 -19.85 -12.32
CA LEU A 198 26.44 -18.97 -13.40
C LEU A 198 25.09 -18.33 -13.05
N ILE A 199 24.15 -19.09 -12.49
CA ILE A 199 22.82 -18.60 -12.07
C ILE A 199 22.97 -17.58 -10.93
N LEU A 200 23.80 -17.87 -9.93
CA LEU A 200 24.04 -16.95 -8.80
C LEU A 200 24.77 -15.67 -9.20
N GLN A 201 25.51 -15.68 -10.32
CA GLN A 201 26.18 -14.50 -10.87
C GLN A 201 25.31 -13.73 -11.88
N GLN A 202 24.08 -14.17 -12.15
CA GLN A 202 23.17 -13.40 -13.00
C GLN A 202 22.81 -12.08 -12.33
N ALA A 203 22.54 -11.08 -13.15
CA ALA A 203 22.05 -9.80 -12.65
C ALA A 203 20.76 -10.04 -11.84
N PRO A 204 20.58 -9.37 -10.69
CA PRO A 204 19.34 -9.42 -9.93
C PRO A 204 18.15 -9.11 -10.84
N ILE A 205 17.02 -9.78 -10.61
CA ILE A 205 15.78 -9.42 -11.28
C ILE A 205 15.33 -8.10 -10.65
N ALA A 206 15.33 -7.04 -11.44
CA ALA A 206 14.94 -5.70 -11.00
C ALA A 206 13.54 -5.37 -11.54
N VAL A 207 12.63 -5.01 -10.65
CA VAL A 207 11.28 -4.55 -10.98
C VAL A 207 11.15 -3.08 -10.63
N CYS A 208 10.89 -2.24 -11.63
CA CYS A 208 10.65 -0.83 -11.38
C CYS A 208 9.27 -0.63 -10.76
N VAL A 209 9.22 -0.29 -9.46
CA VAL A 209 7.95 -0.04 -8.76
C VAL A 209 7.47 1.37 -9.06
N ALA A 210 8.39 2.34 -9.20
CA ALA A 210 8.08 3.73 -9.51
C ALA A 210 7.20 3.89 -10.76
N SER A 211 7.35 3.04 -11.77
CA SER A 211 6.57 3.12 -13.03
C SER A 211 5.09 2.83 -12.84
N TYR A 212 4.68 2.35 -11.67
CA TYR A 212 3.28 2.08 -11.30
C TYR A 212 2.77 3.04 -10.23
N LEU A 213 3.61 3.95 -9.74
CA LEU A 213 3.32 4.83 -8.62
C LEU A 213 3.32 6.29 -9.05
N PRO A 214 2.46 7.14 -8.46
CA PRO A 214 2.54 8.58 -8.60
C PRO A 214 3.93 9.13 -8.25
N GLU A 215 4.36 10.18 -8.95
CA GLU A 215 5.56 10.93 -8.56
C GLU A 215 5.45 11.41 -7.09
N GLY A 216 6.55 11.24 -6.34
CA GLY A 216 6.62 11.59 -4.93
C GLY A 216 6.16 10.49 -3.97
N VAL A 217 5.71 9.33 -4.46
CA VAL A 217 5.55 8.11 -3.67
C VAL A 217 6.77 7.23 -3.86
N GLU A 218 7.41 6.84 -2.77
CA GLU A 218 8.66 6.08 -2.77
C GLU A 218 8.45 4.70 -2.14
N LEU A 219 9.22 3.72 -2.61
CA LEU A 219 9.25 2.39 -2.01
C LEU A 219 10.12 2.40 -0.74
N SER A 220 9.52 2.22 0.43
CA SER A 220 10.26 2.22 1.71
C SER A 220 10.60 0.82 2.22
N GLY A 221 9.85 -0.21 1.81
CA GLY A 221 10.08 -1.56 2.30
C GLY A 221 9.42 -2.67 1.51
N VAL A 222 9.98 -3.87 1.67
CA VAL A 222 9.41 -5.13 1.21
C VAL A 222 9.58 -6.17 2.30
N ASP A 223 8.51 -6.90 2.59
CA ASP A 223 8.49 -8.02 3.54
C ASP A 223 7.82 -9.21 2.86
N ILE A 224 8.48 -10.37 2.89
CA ILE A 224 7.99 -11.58 2.22
C ILE A 224 7.80 -12.66 3.26
N SER A 225 6.60 -13.23 3.25
CA SER A 225 6.21 -14.36 4.08
C SER A 225 5.65 -15.47 3.19
N PRO A 226 5.54 -16.71 3.69
CA PRO A 226 4.94 -17.80 2.92
C PRO A 226 3.50 -17.55 2.45
N GLU A 227 2.78 -16.63 3.10
CA GLU A 227 1.37 -16.32 2.79
C GLU A 227 1.21 -15.13 1.85
N ARG A 228 2.12 -14.14 1.92
CA ARG A 228 2.01 -12.87 1.20
C ARG A 228 3.34 -12.16 1.03
N ALA A 229 3.41 -11.37 -0.03
CA ALA A 229 4.42 -10.32 -0.22
C ALA A 229 3.79 -8.97 0.14
N ARG A 230 4.39 -8.28 1.12
CA ARG A 230 3.99 -6.96 1.57
C ARG A 230 4.96 -5.91 1.05
N VAL A 231 4.41 -4.89 0.39
CA VAL A 231 5.16 -3.71 -0.08
C VAL A 231 4.72 -2.53 0.76
N THR A 232 5.69 -1.75 1.27
CA THR A 232 5.43 -0.51 2.01
C THR A 232 5.91 0.68 1.18
N LEU A 233 5.02 1.66 1.02
CA LEU A 233 5.21 2.87 0.24
C LEU A 233 5.02 4.07 1.15
N GLU A 234 5.80 5.13 0.91
CA GLU A 234 5.73 6.35 1.70
C GLU A 234 5.75 7.60 0.82
N SER A 235 5.17 8.69 1.33
CA SER A 235 5.30 10.02 0.72
C SER A 235 5.17 11.11 1.77
N SER A 236 5.84 12.24 1.54
CA SER A 236 5.66 13.49 2.29
C SER A 236 5.44 14.71 1.38
N THR A 237 5.34 14.48 0.07
CA THR A 237 5.27 15.52 -0.96
C THR A 237 4.09 15.35 -1.91
N LEU A 238 3.34 14.25 -1.78
CA LEU A 238 2.21 13.95 -2.64
C LEU A 238 1.12 15.02 -2.54
N MET A 239 0.70 15.53 -3.69
CA MET A 239 -0.48 16.39 -3.81
C MET A 239 -1.67 15.55 -4.27
N LEU A 240 -2.85 15.77 -3.69
CA LEU A 240 -4.07 15.03 -4.06
C LEU A 240 -4.77 15.61 -5.30
N THR A 241 -3.98 16.07 -6.27
CA THR A 241 -4.49 16.56 -7.55
C THR A 241 -4.54 15.43 -8.57
N ALA A 242 -5.47 15.51 -9.52
CA ALA A 242 -5.56 14.51 -10.60
C ALA A 242 -4.22 14.34 -11.32
N GLN A 243 -3.53 15.43 -11.62
CA GLN A 243 -2.25 15.38 -12.32
C GLN A 243 -1.15 14.71 -11.50
N SER A 244 -1.04 15.00 -10.20
CA SER A 244 -0.06 14.34 -9.33
C SER A 244 -0.31 12.85 -9.22
N LEU A 245 -1.58 12.41 -9.20
CA LEU A 245 -1.95 10.99 -9.05
C LEU A 245 -1.82 10.17 -10.34
N THR A 246 -1.81 10.82 -11.50
CA THR A 246 -1.68 10.14 -12.81
C THR A 246 -0.29 10.26 -13.43
N THR A 247 0.56 11.14 -12.91
CA THR A 247 1.95 11.27 -13.38
C THR A 247 2.78 10.24 -12.64
N LEU A 248 3.23 9.22 -13.35
CA LEU A 248 3.94 8.09 -12.77
C LEU A 248 5.45 8.35 -12.69
N GLY A 249 6.10 7.78 -11.68
CA GLY A 249 7.54 7.84 -11.51
C GLY A 249 8.32 7.02 -12.54
N ASN A 250 9.64 7.10 -12.48
CA ASN A 250 10.55 6.27 -13.25
C ASN A 250 11.67 5.76 -12.36
N CYS A 251 12.27 4.63 -12.75
CA CYS A 251 13.48 4.13 -12.11
C CYS A 251 14.68 4.56 -12.94
N ALA A 252 15.71 5.10 -12.29
CA ALA A 252 17.00 5.30 -12.93
C ALA A 252 17.59 3.92 -13.25
N GLY A 253 17.67 3.58 -14.54
CA GLY A 253 18.31 2.36 -15.04
C GLY A 253 19.83 2.43 -14.99
#